data_AF-A0A922IBJ7-F1
#
_entry.id   AF-A0A922IBJ7-F1
#
_cell.length_a   1.000
_cell.length_b   1.000
_cell.length_c   1.000
_cell.angle_alpha   90.00
_cell.angle_beta   90.00
_cell.angle_gamma   90.00
#
_symmetry.space_group_name_H-M   'P 1'
#
loop_
_entity.id
_entity.type
_entity.pdbx_description
1 polymer ?
#
loop_
_entity_poly.entity_id
_entity_poly.type
_entity_poly.pdbx_seq_one_letter_code
_entity_poly.pdbx_strand_id
1 'polypeptide(L)'
;MDLLEFSPYKVKKINEIFHIFFNNSLFYVQRYYYSMQEYVKHNITFTWRRLLLPTWLAVNAWSMIIFFILVVFRKLPDYTFLVEIPLTVMKINNFDLLVYYVLLTYSLWEIKWMSTFRLIINYKLPFNSICLSYWRIRDCRLNRKNDEKYLINFFIKSSYTCGTIFRLSVFGLIPLWIMFLKYLSSLYMKQVISLRQFLVCSTMLIACYIKAVHIIGELIIEMLFLLFTAEYLKIHIQRTIKLLSLWIIFASRYRMLPQYYWRQYVIAFSRIGRFRVASKPFLMQIEMVTKISFTMAILFYWQQSQINIFNGFITLVFVSMFCFPQFLYLRLTMFPYYNECFYKLMFSLNARKQLRMQQLQTNRNISKRSQRVYKIMDRLNLREMIMRNLQTQIACKNEFGFYCGPFFFITRAKFAEMFIANFVFAIMVYKKICLYNVNLDILNN
;
A
#
# COMPACT_ATOMS: atom_id res chain seq x y z
N MET A 1 -18.30 -5.70 -4.37
CA MET A 1 -18.23 -5.59 -2.92
C MET A 1 -18.02 -4.16 -2.52
N ASP A 2 -19.12 -3.40 -2.53
CA ASP A 2 -19.26 -2.44 -1.45
C ASP A 2 -18.93 -3.21 -0.16
N LEU A 3 -18.07 -2.68 0.71
CA LEU A 3 -17.54 -3.48 1.83
C LEU A 3 -18.69 -4.06 2.68
N LEU A 4 -19.85 -3.41 2.61
CA LEU A 4 -21.12 -3.75 3.25
C LEU A 4 -21.98 -4.79 2.49
N GLU A 5 -21.83 -5.00 1.17
CA GLU A 5 -22.71 -5.87 0.38
C GLU A 5 -22.08 -7.21 -0.03
N PHE A 6 -22.78 -8.34 0.17
CA PHE A 6 -22.31 -9.68 -0.22
C PHE A 6 -22.17 -9.91 -1.73
N SER A 7 -22.66 -8.99 -2.57
CA SER A 7 -22.64 -9.14 -4.01
C SER A 7 -21.22 -8.88 -4.59
N PRO A 8 -20.71 -9.77 -5.45
CA PRO A 8 -19.51 -9.47 -6.23
C PRO A 8 -19.79 -8.26 -7.13
N TYR A 9 -18.79 -7.41 -7.32
CA TYR A 9 -18.96 -6.27 -8.22
C TYR A 9 -19.23 -6.77 -9.64
N LYS A 10 -20.30 -6.25 -10.26
CA LYS A 10 -20.56 -6.45 -11.69
C LYS A 10 -19.77 -5.40 -12.46
N VAL A 11 -18.51 -5.71 -12.76
CA VAL A 11 -17.61 -4.83 -13.51
C VAL A 11 -17.43 -5.36 -14.92
N LYS A 12 -17.63 -4.51 -15.92
CA LYS A 12 -17.41 -4.84 -17.33
C LYS A 12 -16.13 -4.25 -17.88
N LYS A 13 -15.65 -3.14 -17.30
CA LYS A 13 -14.52 -2.36 -17.82
C LYS A 13 -13.54 -1.97 -16.74
N ILE A 14 -12.28 -1.73 -17.12
CA ILE A 14 -11.25 -1.32 -16.16
C ILE A 14 -11.48 0.10 -15.63
N ASN A 15 -12.03 1.00 -16.42
CA ASN A 15 -12.34 2.36 -15.96
C ASN A 15 -13.34 2.35 -14.78
N GLU A 16 -14.35 1.48 -14.81
CA GLU A 16 -15.32 1.25 -13.73
C GLU A 16 -14.61 0.84 -12.42
N ILE A 17 -13.52 0.07 -12.50
CA ILE A 17 -12.71 -0.29 -11.33
C ILE A 17 -12.12 0.95 -10.65
N PHE A 18 -11.55 1.87 -11.43
CA PHE A 18 -10.98 3.12 -10.89
C PHE A 18 -12.07 4.06 -10.36
N HIS A 19 -13.28 4.03 -10.91
CA HIS A 19 -14.43 4.72 -10.35
C HIS A 19 -14.85 4.15 -8.99
N ILE A 20 -14.93 2.83 -8.88
CA ILE A 20 -15.22 2.15 -7.61
C ILE A 20 -14.15 2.53 -6.57
N PHE A 21 -12.87 2.50 -6.94
CA PHE A 21 -11.79 2.93 -6.05
C PHE A 21 -11.92 4.38 -5.61
N PHE A 22 -12.19 5.29 -6.55
CA PHE A 22 -12.37 6.70 -6.24
C PHE A 22 -13.53 6.88 -5.24
N ASN A 23 -14.70 6.31 -5.53
CA ASN A 23 -15.88 6.44 -4.68
C ASN A 23 -15.65 5.86 -3.27
N ASN A 24 -15.08 4.67 -3.16
CA ASN A 24 -14.75 4.07 -1.87
C ASN A 24 -13.68 4.88 -1.12
N SER A 25 -12.70 5.45 -1.83
CA SER A 25 -11.68 6.29 -1.23
C SER A 25 -12.23 7.59 -0.66
N LEU A 26 -13.30 8.16 -1.23
CA LEU A 26 -13.95 9.36 -0.70
C LEU A 26 -14.45 9.15 0.73
N PHE A 27 -14.99 7.95 1.03
CA PHE A 27 -15.51 7.61 2.35
C PHE A 27 -14.41 7.16 3.33
N TYR A 28 -13.58 6.20 2.94
CA TYR A 28 -12.60 5.61 3.85
C TYR A 28 -11.30 6.40 3.97
N VAL A 29 -10.70 6.80 2.84
CA VAL A 29 -9.35 7.39 2.83
C VAL A 29 -9.39 8.90 2.99
N GLN A 30 -10.20 9.55 2.18
CA GLN A 30 -10.23 11.01 2.05
C GLN A 30 -11.20 11.65 3.04
N ARG A 31 -12.24 10.89 3.43
CA ARG A 31 -13.34 11.30 4.33
C ARG A 31 -14.05 12.56 3.85
N TYR A 32 -14.03 12.85 2.55
CA TYR A 32 -14.58 14.08 1.99
C TYR A 32 -15.15 13.82 0.61
N TYR A 33 -16.45 14.10 0.43
CA TYR A 33 -17.16 13.84 -0.80
C TYR A 33 -17.03 14.99 -1.79
N TYR A 34 -16.51 14.68 -2.99
CA TYR A 34 -16.46 15.58 -4.13
C TYR A 34 -16.48 14.77 -5.42
N SER A 35 -16.88 15.42 -6.51
CA SER A 35 -16.81 14.79 -7.83
C SER A 35 -15.43 15.00 -8.44
N MET A 36 -14.99 14.04 -9.25
CA MET A 36 -13.74 14.17 -9.99
C MET A 36 -13.76 15.38 -10.96
N GLN A 37 -14.93 15.79 -11.44
CA GLN A 37 -15.07 16.99 -12.27
C GLN A 37 -14.82 18.27 -11.47
N GLU A 38 -15.35 18.37 -10.25
CA GLU A 38 -15.06 19.47 -9.32
C GLU A 38 -13.56 19.56 -9.04
N TYR A 39 -12.90 18.42 -8.81
CA TYR A 39 -11.46 18.36 -8.59
C TYR A 39 -10.67 18.87 -9.80
N VAL A 40 -11.03 18.47 -11.02
CA VAL A 40 -10.36 18.95 -12.24
C VAL A 40 -10.57 20.44 -12.47
N LYS A 41 -11.78 20.94 -12.21
CA LYS A 41 -12.13 22.36 -12.37
C LYS A 41 -11.61 23.23 -11.22
N HIS A 42 -10.91 22.65 -10.24
CA HIS A 42 -10.44 23.33 -9.04
C HIS A 42 -11.57 24.06 -8.30
N ASN A 43 -12.77 23.48 -8.31
CA ASN A 43 -13.98 24.09 -7.76
C ASN A 43 -14.74 23.13 -6.84
N ILE A 44 -14.02 22.57 -5.87
CA ILE A 44 -14.61 21.82 -4.77
C ILE A 44 -15.25 22.80 -3.79
N THR A 45 -16.56 22.70 -3.61
CA THR A 45 -17.31 23.57 -2.70
C THR A 45 -17.19 23.11 -1.25
N PHE A 46 -16.86 24.03 -0.35
CA PHE A 46 -16.76 23.77 1.10
C PHE A 46 -18.12 24.05 1.77
N THR A 47 -19.08 23.16 1.56
CA THR A 47 -20.38 23.24 2.24
C THR A 47 -20.32 22.48 3.57
N TRP A 48 -21.02 22.97 4.59
CA TRP A 48 -21.09 22.32 5.91
C TRP A 48 -21.49 20.83 5.81
N ARG A 49 -22.45 20.52 4.93
CA ARG A 49 -22.88 19.13 4.67
C ARG A 49 -21.76 18.20 4.23
N ARG A 50 -20.81 18.69 3.41
CA ARG A 50 -19.65 17.90 2.95
C ARG A 50 -18.55 17.82 4.02
N LEU A 51 -18.44 18.84 4.86
CA LEU A 51 -17.50 18.89 5.98
C LEU A 51 -17.96 18.10 7.20
N LEU A 52 -19.25 17.77 7.32
CA LEU A 52 -19.81 17.05 8.46
C LEU A 52 -19.14 15.69 8.74
N LEU A 53 -18.97 14.86 7.70
CA LEU A 53 -18.34 13.54 7.86
C LEU A 53 -16.86 13.64 8.30
N PRO A 54 -15.97 14.41 7.64
CA PRO A 54 -14.57 14.49 8.06
C PRO A 54 -14.42 15.15 9.42
N THR A 55 -15.20 16.19 9.74
CA THR A 55 -15.13 16.83 11.05
C THR A 55 -15.57 15.88 12.15
N TRP A 56 -16.68 15.14 11.94
CA TRP A 56 -17.14 14.16 12.91
C TRP A 56 -16.13 13.03 13.14
N LEU A 57 -15.58 12.44 12.06
CA LEU A 57 -14.56 11.39 12.17
C LEU A 57 -13.27 11.89 12.82
N ALA A 58 -12.84 13.12 12.51
CA ALA A 58 -11.64 13.72 13.09
C ALA A 58 -11.85 14.04 14.58
N VAL A 59 -12.97 14.67 14.95
CA VAL A 59 -13.31 14.96 16.35
C VAL A 59 -13.38 13.65 17.15
N ASN A 60 -14.04 12.62 16.61
CA ASN A 60 -14.10 11.31 17.23
C ASN A 60 -12.69 10.70 17.44
N ALA A 61 -11.83 10.75 16.42
CA ALA A 61 -10.48 10.23 16.54
C ALA A 61 -9.64 10.97 17.59
N TRP A 62 -9.65 12.31 17.57
CA TRP A 62 -8.89 13.12 18.51
C TRP A 62 -9.45 13.06 19.94
N SER A 63 -10.78 12.98 20.11
CA SER A 63 -11.38 12.77 21.43
C SER A 63 -10.94 11.42 22.02
N MET A 64 -10.91 10.36 21.20
CA MET A 64 -10.42 9.05 21.65
C MET A 64 -8.93 9.07 22.01
N ILE A 65 -8.09 9.74 21.20
CA ILE A 65 -6.65 9.88 21.49
C ILE A 65 -6.44 10.61 22.83
N ILE A 66 -7.08 11.77 23.01
CA ILE A 66 -6.99 12.55 24.25
C ILE A 66 -7.50 11.74 25.44
N PHE A 67 -8.65 11.07 25.29
CA PHE A 67 -9.24 10.26 26.32
C PHE A 67 -8.30 9.12 26.77
N PHE A 68 -7.75 8.36 25.82
CA PHE A 68 -6.80 7.29 26.13
C PHE A 68 -5.51 7.82 26.78
N ILE A 69 -4.99 8.98 26.35
CA ILE A 69 -3.86 9.64 27.01
C ILE A 69 -4.21 9.94 28.48
N LEU A 70 -5.35 10.58 28.73
CA LEU A 70 -5.77 10.93 30.09
C LEU A 70 -5.98 9.71 30.99
N VAL A 71 -6.52 8.62 30.45
CA VAL A 71 -6.70 7.34 31.15
C VAL A 71 -5.36 6.68 31.46
N VAL A 72 -4.46 6.56 30.45
CA VAL A 72 -3.15 5.90 30.60
C VAL A 72 -2.25 6.64 31.59
N PHE A 73 -2.22 7.97 31.54
CA PHE A 73 -1.46 8.78 32.49
C PHE A 73 -2.17 8.99 33.83
N ARG A 74 -3.28 8.28 34.08
CA ARG A 74 -4.06 8.30 35.31
C ARG A 74 -4.45 9.72 35.75
N LYS A 75 -4.62 10.64 34.79
CA LYS A 75 -5.08 12.02 35.07
C LYS A 75 -6.58 12.09 35.33
N LEU A 76 -7.29 11.00 35.06
CA LEU A 76 -8.71 10.80 35.35
C LEU A 76 -8.86 9.59 36.30
N PRO A 77 -8.65 9.77 37.62
CA PRO A 77 -8.71 8.68 38.59
C PRO A 77 -10.07 7.97 38.59
N ASP A 78 -11.15 8.74 38.38
CA ASP A 78 -12.51 8.21 38.29
C ASP A 78 -12.73 7.26 37.10
N TYR A 79 -11.78 7.17 36.16
CA TYR A 79 -11.89 6.37 34.95
C TYR A 79 -10.81 5.29 34.86
N THR A 80 -10.01 5.06 35.90
CA THR A 80 -8.97 4.01 35.91
C THR A 80 -9.56 2.60 35.75
N PHE A 81 -10.80 2.40 36.22
CA PHE A 81 -11.53 1.15 36.05
C PHE A 81 -11.69 0.73 34.57
N LEU A 82 -11.56 1.65 33.61
CA LEU A 82 -11.56 1.32 32.18
C LEU A 82 -10.37 0.47 31.74
N VAL A 83 -9.26 0.50 32.47
CA VAL A 83 -8.12 -0.40 32.25
C VAL A 83 -8.42 -1.77 32.87
N GLU A 84 -9.14 -1.79 33.99
CA GLU A 84 -9.51 -3.01 34.72
C GLU A 84 -10.60 -3.83 34.01
N ILE A 85 -11.54 -3.17 33.31
CA ILE A 85 -12.59 -3.84 32.54
C ILE A 85 -12.00 -4.82 31.49
N PRO A 86 -11.10 -4.42 30.59
CA PRO A 86 -10.45 -5.33 29.66
C PRO A 86 -9.63 -6.43 30.33
N LEU A 87 -8.91 -6.11 31.42
CA LEU A 87 -8.13 -7.11 32.15
C LEU A 87 -9.03 -8.25 32.64
N THR A 88 -10.20 -7.93 33.20
CA THR A 88 -11.16 -8.91 33.70
C THR A 88 -11.93 -9.63 32.60
N VAL A 89 -12.43 -8.90 31.60
CA VAL A 89 -13.25 -9.44 30.50
C VAL A 89 -12.41 -10.32 29.56
N MET A 90 -11.21 -9.87 29.20
CA MET A 90 -10.34 -10.58 28.27
C MET A 90 -9.33 -11.49 28.97
N LYS A 91 -9.25 -11.47 30.31
CA LYS A 91 -8.22 -12.20 31.08
C LYS A 91 -6.81 -11.94 30.55
N ILE A 92 -6.51 -10.66 30.34
CA ILE A 92 -5.21 -10.18 29.87
C ILE A 92 -4.42 -9.68 31.08
N ASN A 93 -3.10 -9.88 31.09
CA ASN A 93 -2.26 -9.44 32.20
C ASN A 93 -1.90 -7.95 32.15
N ASN A 94 -1.77 -7.38 30.95
CA ASN A 94 -1.40 -5.98 30.76
C ASN A 94 -2.14 -5.36 29.58
N PHE A 95 -3.18 -4.59 29.89
CA PHE A 95 -3.99 -3.89 28.89
C PHE A 95 -3.31 -2.62 28.38
N ASP A 96 -2.38 -2.03 29.12
CA ASP A 96 -1.74 -0.77 28.77
C ASP A 96 -1.02 -0.85 27.43
N LEU A 97 -0.39 -2.00 27.12
CA LEU A 97 0.20 -2.24 25.80
C LEU A 97 -0.82 -2.08 24.67
N LEU A 98 -2.01 -2.65 24.80
CA LEU A 98 -3.05 -2.51 23.77
C LEU A 98 -3.50 -1.06 23.63
N VAL A 99 -3.58 -0.31 24.73
CA VAL A 99 -3.91 1.12 24.68
C VAL A 99 -2.81 1.91 23.97
N TYR A 100 -1.54 1.65 24.26
CA TYR A 100 -0.42 2.29 23.54
C TYR A 100 -0.45 1.98 22.04
N TYR A 101 -0.76 0.74 21.66
CA TYR A 101 -0.92 0.36 20.26
C TYR A 101 -2.05 1.15 19.60
N VAL A 102 -3.22 1.22 20.23
CA VAL A 102 -4.37 1.98 19.72
C VAL A 102 -4.03 3.46 19.60
N LEU A 103 -3.37 4.05 20.59
CA LEU A 103 -2.92 5.45 20.57
C LEU A 103 -1.97 5.74 19.39
N LEU A 104 -0.94 4.91 19.23
CA LEU A 104 0.04 5.07 18.15
C LEU A 104 -0.61 4.90 16.78
N THR A 105 -1.42 3.86 16.60
CA THR A 105 -2.11 3.62 15.34
C THR A 105 -3.11 4.73 15.03
N TYR A 106 -3.94 5.17 15.97
CA TYR A 106 -4.91 6.23 15.71
C TYR A 106 -4.21 7.55 15.35
N SER A 107 -3.14 7.89 16.06
CA SER A 107 -2.34 9.09 15.79
C SER A 107 -1.72 9.07 14.39
N LEU A 108 -1.10 7.95 14.00
CA LEU A 108 -0.51 7.80 12.66
C LEU A 108 -1.54 7.96 11.55
N TRP A 109 -2.76 7.43 11.74
CA TRP A 109 -3.84 7.58 10.77
C TRP A 109 -4.35 9.01 10.64
N GLU A 110 -4.52 9.72 11.76
CA GLU A 110 -4.97 11.11 11.70
C GLU A 110 -3.92 12.03 11.07
N ILE A 111 -2.62 11.83 11.36
CA ILE A 111 -1.55 12.57 10.71
C ILE A 111 -1.58 12.35 9.19
N LYS A 112 -1.74 11.10 8.76
CA LYS A 112 -1.84 10.74 7.34
C LYS A 112 -3.09 11.31 6.68
N TRP A 113 -4.24 11.28 7.37
CA TRP A 113 -5.47 11.88 6.88
C TRP A 113 -5.32 13.41 6.73
N MET A 114 -4.79 14.12 7.72
CA MET A 114 -4.55 15.56 7.65
C MET A 114 -3.65 15.94 6.46
N SER A 115 -2.57 15.18 6.23
CA SER A 115 -1.72 15.36 5.06
C SER A 115 -2.48 15.16 3.75
N THR A 116 -3.31 14.11 3.67
CA THR A 116 -4.13 13.79 2.49
C THR A 116 -5.18 14.88 2.24
N PHE A 117 -5.87 15.34 3.28
CA PHE A 117 -6.87 16.39 3.23
C PHE A 117 -6.26 17.71 2.73
N ARG A 118 -5.08 18.08 3.23
CA ARG A 118 -4.32 19.24 2.73
C ARG A 118 -4.00 19.11 1.23
N LEU A 119 -3.62 17.92 0.76
CA LEU A 119 -3.35 17.68 -0.67
C LEU A 119 -4.62 17.78 -1.52
N ILE A 120 -5.78 17.37 -1.00
CA ILE A 120 -7.09 17.50 -1.67
C ILE A 120 -7.45 18.97 -1.84
N ILE A 121 -7.37 19.77 -0.77
CA ILE A 121 -7.68 21.21 -0.80
C ILE A 121 -6.79 21.93 -1.83
N ASN A 122 -5.53 21.53 -1.93
CA ASN A 122 -4.58 22.11 -2.87
C ASN A 122 -4.63 21.49 -4.28
N TYR A 123 -5.57 20.58 -4.56
CA TYR A 123 -5.70 19.86 -5.84
C TYR A 123 -4.42 19.14 -6.30
N LYS A 124 -3.57 18.75 -5.34
CA LYS A 124 -2.27 18.11 -5.57
C LYS A 124 -2.24 16.64 -5.16
N LEU A 125 -3.40 16.03 -4.87
CA LEU A 125 -3.49 14.62 -4.49
C LEU A 125 -3.05 13.70 -5.66
N PRO A 126 -1.95 12.96 -5.55
CA PRO A 126 -1.45 12.13 -6.64
C PRO A 126 -2.41 11.00 -7.02
N PHE A 127 -3.13 10.43 -6.04
CA PHE A 127 -4.16 9.41 -6.26
C PHE A 127 -5.20 9.85 -7.31
N ASN A 128 -5.71 11.08 -7.19
CA ASN A 128 -6.68 11.63 -8.13
C ASN A 128 -6.12 11.78 -9.54
N SER A 129 -4.85 12.15 -9.67
CA SER A 129 -4.19 12.25 -10.98
C SER A 129 -4.12 10.89 -11.69
N ILE A 130 -4.01 9.80 -10.92
CA ILE A 130 -3.97 8.43 -11.41
C ILE A 130 -5.35 8.02 -11.87
N CYS A 131 -6.37 8.17 -11.00
CA CYS A 131 -7.76 7.90 -11.35
C CYS A 131 -8.20 8.68 -12.59
N LEU A 132 -7.86 9.99 -12.69
CA LEU A 132 -8.11 10.80 -13.88
C LEU A 132 -7.45 10.25 -15.13
N SER A 133 -6.18 9.84 -15.00
CA SER A 133 -5.44 9.33 -16.15
C SER A 133 -6.04 8.05 -16.69
N TYR A 134 -6.59 7.18 -15.83
CA TYR A 134 -7.21 5.92 -16.23
C TYR A 134 -8.69 6.06 -16.59
N TRP A 135 -9.39 7.03 -16.03
CA TRP A 135 -10.75 7.38 -16.42
C TRP A 135 -10.79 7.91 -17.85
N ARG A 136 -9.87 8.81 -18.23
CA ARG A 136 -9.82 9.39 -19.58
C ARG A 136 -9.32 8.43 -20.66
N ILE A 137 -8.62 7.36 -20.30
CA ILE A 137 -8.17 6.36 -21.28
C ILE A 137 -9.38 5.52 -21.67
N ARG A 138 -9.94 5.76 -22.87
CA ARG A 138 -10.84 4.76 -23.52
C ARG A 138 -10.12 3.41 -23.53
N ASP A 139 -10.85 2.34 -23.21
CA ASP A 139 -10.38 0.94 -23.06
C ASP A 139 -9.49 0.42 -24.23
N CYS A 140 -9.45 1.15 -25.35
CA CYS A 140 -8.74 0.89 -26.60
C CYS A 140 -7.21 0.72 -26.53
N ARG A 141 -6.55 0.66 -25.36
CA ARG A 141 -5.08 0.42 -25.30
C ARG A 141 -4.69 -0.96 -24.78
N LEU A 142 -5.57 -1.65 -24.06
CA LEU A 142 -5.38 -3.09 -23.82
C LEU A 142 -5.89 -3.82 -25.07
N ASN A 143 -5.06 -3.86 -26.12
CA ASN A 143 -5.41 -4.46 -27.42
C ASN A 143 -5.75 -5.98 -27.36
N ARG A 144 -5.82 -6.59 -26.18
CA ARG A 144 -6.21 -7.99 -25.98
C ARG A 144 -7.30 -8.10 -24.92
N LYS A 145 -8.47 -8.60 -25.33
CA LYS A 145 -9.60 -8.94 -24.46
C LYS A 145 -9.19 -9.86 -23.29
N ASN A 146 -8.17 -10.69 -23.46
CA ASN A 146 -7.70 -11.62 -22.43
C ASN A 146 -7.03 -10.93 -21.23
N ASP A 147 -6.21 -9.89 -21.47
CA ASP A 147 -5.53 -9.17 -20.39
C ASP A 147 -6.53 -8.36 -19.56
N GLU A 148 -7.52 -7.76 -20.23
CA GLU A 148 -8.62 -7.06 -19.59
C GLU A 148 -9.47 -8.01 -18.74
N LYS A 149 -9.89 -9.15 -19.32
CA LYS A 149 -10.64 -10.18 -18.58
C LYS A 149 -9.85 -10.70 -17.38
N TYR A 150 -8.54 -10.90 -17.52
CA TYR A 150 -7.67 -11.27 -16.41
C TYR A 150 -7.67 -10.21 -15.30
N LEU A 151 -7.50 -8.93 -15.64
CA LEU A 151 -7.49 -7.84 -14.66
C LEU A 151 -8.83 -7.68 -13.95
N ILE A 152 -9.94 -7.78 -14.68
CA ILE A 152 -11.29 -7.75 -14.10
C ILE A 152 -11.47 -8.93 -13.13
N ASN A 153 -11.12 -10.14 -13.56
CA ASN A 153 -11.20 -11.33 -12.69
C ASN A 153 -10.29 -11.20 -11.46
N PHE A 154 -9.08 -10.65 -11.64
CA PHE A 154 -8.15 -10.38 -10.56
C PHE A 154 -8.74 -9.38 -9.56
N PHE A 155 -9.36 -8.30 -10.03
CA PHE A 155 -10.05 -7.33 -9.18
C PHE A 155 -11.24 -7.95 -8.46
N ILE A 156 -12.10 -8.73 -9.15
CA ILE A 156 -13.25 -9.39 -8.53
C ILE A 156 -12.79 -10.35 -7.42
N LYS A 157 -11.78 -11.18 -7.68
CA LYS A 157 -11.23 -12.10 -6.68
C LYS A 157 -10.56 -11.36 -5.51
N SER A 158 -9.76 -10.33 -5.81
CA SER A 158 -9.08 -9.53 -4.79
C SER A 158 -10.05 -8.73 -3.93
N SER A 159 -11.09 -8.14 -4.54
CA SER A 159 -12.12 -7.41 -3.81
C SER A 159 -13.01 -8.33 -2.97
N TYR A 160 -13.34 -9.53 -3.47
CA TYR A 160 -14.05 -10.54 -2.69
C TYR A 160 -13.25 -10.98 -1.46
N THR A 161 -11.97 -11.34 -1.65
CA THR A 161 -11.09 -11.74 -0.53
C THR A 161 -10.92 -10.60 0.48
N CYS A 162 -10.67 -9.38 0.01
CA CYS A 162 -10.60 -8.18 0.84
C CYS A 162 -11.89 -7.92 1.62
N GLY A 163 -13.06 -8.03 0.97
CA GLY A 163 -14.35 -7.84 1.63
C GLY A 163 -14.67 -8.92 2.66
N THR A 164 -14.29 -10.18 2.39
CA THR A 164 -14.37 -11.26 3.39
C THR A 164 -13.48 -10.98 4.59
N ILE A 165 -12.23 -10.54 4.38
CA ILE A 165 -11.32 -10.16 5.47
C ILE A 165 -11.89 -8.99 6.29
N PHE A 166 -12.42 -7.96 5.63
CA PHE A 166 -13.08 -6.83 6.28
C PHE A 166 -14.19 -7.32 7.21
N ARG A 167 -15.10 -8.16 6.69
CA ARG A 167 -16.25 -8.65 7.46
C ARG A 167 -15.84 -9.57 8.59
N LEU A 168 -14.91 -10.49 8.38
CA LEU A 168 -14.39 -11.33 9.44
C LEU A 168 -13.78 -10.49 10.56
N SER A 169 -13.07 -9.41 10.20
CA SER A 169 -12.51 -8.48 11.17
C SER A 169 -13.61 -7.73 11.95
N VAL A 170 -14.62 -7.19 11.26
CA VAL A 170 -15.76 -6.50 11.89
C VAL A 170 -16.58 -7.46 12.76
N PHE A 171 -16.91 -8.66 12.27
CA PHE A 171 -17.60 -9.69 13.04
C PHE A 171 -16.78 -10.16 14.23
N GLY A 172 -15.45 -10.19 14.14
CA GLY A 172 -14.59 -10.47 15.29
C GLY A 172 -14.63 -9.39 16.38
N LEU A 173 -14.86 -8.12 15.99
CA LEU A 173 -14.96 -7.00 16.92
C LEU A 173 -16.32 -6.92 17.64
N ILE A 174 -17.40 -7.42 17.04
CA ILE A 174 -18.76 -7.34 17.59
C ILE A 174 -18.90 -8.08 18.94
N PRO A 175 -18.50 -9.37 19.09
CA PRO A 175 -18.58 -10.07 20.37
C PRO A 175 -17.79 -9.38 21.46
N LEU A 176 -16.60 -8.86 21.14
CA LEU A 176 -15.79 -8.10 22.08
C LEU A 176 -16.54 -6.87 22.58
N TRP A 177 -17.13 -6.10 21.66
CA TRP A 177 -17.91 -4.91 21.99
C TRP A 177 -19.14 -5.25 22.85
N ILE A 178 -19.89 -6.31 22.53
CA ILE A 178 -21.04 -6.77 23.33
C ILE A 178 -20.60 -7.20 24.73
N MET A 179 -19.50 -7.94 24.85
CA MET A 179 -18.96 -8.36 26.15
C MET A 179 -18.56 -7.17 27.01
N PHE A 180 -17.91 -6.16 26.43
CA PHE A 180 -17.58 -4.92 27.12
C PHE A 180 -18.81 -4.18 27.62
N LEU A 181 -19.83 -4.02 26.78
CA LEU A 181 -21.08 -3.37 27.19
C LEU A 181 -21.80 -4.16 28.29
N LYS A 182 -21.89 -5.48 28.18
CA LYS A 182 -22.50 -6.33 29.22
C LYS A 182 -21.78 -6.18 30.55
N TYR A 183 -20.46 -6.16 30.54
CA TYR A 183 -19.66 -5.98 31.76
C TYR A 183 -19.83 -4.57 32.35
N LEU A 184 -19.81 -3.53 31.51
CA LEU A 184 -20.05 -2.16 31.94
C LEU A 184 -21.44 -1.99 32.57
N SER A 185 -22.47 -2.59 31.97
CA SER A 185 -23.83 -2.62 32.54
C SER A 185 -23.87 -3.38 33.88
N SER A 186 -23.11 -4.47 34.02
CA SER A 186 -23.03 -5.20 35.29
C SER A 186 -22.40 -4.35 36.41
N LEU A 187 -21.33 -3.61 36.11
CA LEU A 187 -20.72 -2.68 37.07
C LEU A 187 -21.70 -1.57 37.50
N TYR A 188 -22.47 -1.05 36.55
CA TYR A 188 -23.50 -0.04 36.85
C TYR A 188 -24.61 -0.60 37.75
N MET A 189 -25.13 -1.79 37.46
CA MET A 189 -26.17 -2.43 38.28
C MET A 189 -25.68 -2.75 39.69
N LYS A 190 -24.38 -3.02 39.86
CA LYS A 190 -23.73 -3.21 41.18
C LYS A 190 -23.39 -1.89 41.88
N GLN A 191 -23.75 -0.75 41.30
CA GLN A 191 -23.45 0.59 41.83
C GLN A 191 -21.95 0.87 42.01
N VAL A 192 -21.07 0.14 41.31
CA VAL A 192 -19.62 0.36 41.34
C VAL A 192 -19.25 1.61 40.54
N ILE A 193 -20.00 1.89 39.48
CA ILE A 193 -19.81 3.07 38.62
C ILE A 193 -21.08 3.93 38.61
N SER A 194 -20.88 5.24 38.56
CA SER A 194 -21.95 6.22 38.41
C SER A 194 -22.57 6.19 37.01
N LEU A 195 -23.80 6.70 36.87
CA LEU A 195 -24.47 6.87 35.57
C LEU A 195 -23.62 7.70 34.59
N ARG A 196 -22.95 8.75 35.09
CA ARG A 196 -22.07 9.59 34.26
C ARG A 196 -20.90 8.78 33.68
N GLN A 197 -20.23 7.98 34.51
CA GLN A 197 -19.16 7.09 34.05
C GLN A 197 -19.69 6.08 33.04
N PHE A 198 -20.84 5.45 33.29
CA PHE A 198 -21.47 4.50 32.36
C PHE A 198 -21.74 5.13 30.98
N LEU A 199 -22.32 6.34 30.94
CA LEU A 199 -22.61 7.05 29.68
C LEU A 199 -21.34 7.46 28.93
N VAL A 200 -20.32 7.98 29.63
CA VAL A 200 -19.06 8.36 29.00
C VAL A 200 -18.32 7.11 28.48
N CYS A 201 -18.25 6.04 29.25
CA CYS A 201 -17.57 4.82 28.84
C CYS A 201 -18.27 4.13 27.67
N SER A 202 -19.61 4.04 27.69
CA SER A 202 -20.37 3.45 26.58
C SER A 202 -20.21 4.24 25.28
N THR A 203 -20.27 5.58 25.35
CA THR A 203 -20.03 6.44 24.18
C THR A 203 -18.62 6.30 23.64
N MET A 204 -17.60 6.24 24.50
CA MET A 204 -16.20 6.01 24.09
C MET A 204 -15.98 4.62 23.49
N LEU A 205 -16.65 3.57 24.00
CA LEU A 205 -16.59 2.23 23.41
C LEU A 205 -17.21 2.19 22.00
N ILE A 206 -18.34 2.87 21.80
CA ILE A 206 -18.97 3.01 20.47
C ILE A 206 -18.05 3.77 19.52
N ALA A 207 -17.49 4.89 19.98
CA ALA A 207 -16.53 5.70 19.24
C ALA A 207 -15.30 4.89 18.80
N CYS A 208 -14.71 4.12 19.71
CA CYS A 208 -13.59 3.22 19.45
C CYS A 208 -13.94 2.16 18.41
N TYR A 209 -15.10 1.51 18.55
CA TYR A 209 -15.57 0.50 17.60
C TYR A 209 -15.71 1.08 16.19
N ILE A 210 -16.41 2.21 16.06
CA ILE A 210 -16.59 2.90 14.77
C ILE A 210 -15.23 3.24 14.15
N LYS A 211 -14.30 3.76 14.97
CA LYS A 211 -12.97 4.15 14.49
C LYS A 211 -12.15 2.95 14.04
N ALA A 212 -12.19 1.84 14.78
CA ALA A 212 -11.53 0.60 14.40
C ALA A 212 -12.06 0.06 13.06
N VAL A 213 -13.38 0.00 12.89
CA VAL A 213 -14.02 -0.43 11.63
C VAL A 213 -13.59 0.47 10.47
N HIS A 214 -13.54 1.78 10.69
CA HIS A 214 -13.13 2.74 9.66
C HIS A 214 -11.66 2.57 9.25
N ILE A 215 -10.73 2.39 10.20
CA ILE A 215 -9.30 2.13 9.93
C ILE A 215 -9.11 0.83 9.14
N ILE A 216 -9.82 -0.25 9.50
CA ILE A 216 -9.75 -1.52 8.77
C ILE A 216 -10.24 -1.33 7.33
N GLY A 217 -11.33 -0.60 7.14
CA GLY A 217 -11.84 -0.25 5.80
C GLY A 217 -10.83 0.56 4.99
N GLU A 218 -10.21 1.57 5.59
CA GLU A 218 -9.16 2.40 4.97
C GLU A 218 -7.99 1.55 4.48
N LEU A 219 -7.45 0.68 5.34
CA LEU A 219 -6.37 -0.25 4.99
C LEU A 219 -6.72 -1.15 3.81
N ILE A 220 -7.91 -1.74 3.82
CA ILE A 220 -8.33 -2.70 2.82
C ILE A 220 -8.52 -2.02 1.45
N ILE A 221 -9.15 -0.84 1.41
CA ILE A 221 -9.35 -0.10 0.17
C ILE A 221 -8.01 0.35 -0.43
N GLU A 222 -7.09 0.85 0.39
CA GLU A 222 -5.76 1.26 -0.08
C GLU A 222 -4.94 0.09 -0.60
N MET A 223 -4.95 -1.03 0.13
CA MET A 223 -4.22 -2.23 -0.28
C MET A 223 -4.79 -2.82 -1.56
N LEU A 224 -6.11 -2.87 -1.70
CA LEU A 224 -6.76 -3.31 -2.93
C LEU A 224 -6.39 -2.40 -4.12
N PHE A 225 -6.38 -1.08 -3.90
CA PHE A 225 -5.97 -0.11 -4.93
C PHE A 225 -4.50 -0.28 -5.33
N LEU A 226 -3.60 -0.41 -4.36
CA LEU A 226 -2.17 -0.60 -4.58
C LEU A 226 -1.90 -1.89 -5.34
N LEU A 227 -2.50 -3.00 -4.89
CA LEU A 227 -2.34 -4.32 -5.49
C LEU A 227 -2.86 -4.35 -6.93
N PHE A 228 -4.07 -3.83 -7.17
CA PHE A 228 -4.65 -3.78 -8.51
C PHE A 228 -3.82 -2.92 -9.46
N THR A 229 -3.45 -1.70 -9.02
CA THR A 229 -2.68 -0.78 -9.87
C THR A 229 -1.28 -1.32 -10.16
N ALA A 230 -0.65 -1.98 -9.19
CA ALA A 230 0.62 -2.67 -9.41
C ALA A 230 0.50 -3.81 -10.43
N GLU A 231 -0.51 -4.68 -10.31
CA GLU A 231 -0.71 -5.78 -11.26
C GLU A 231 -1.06 -5.25 -12.67
N TYR A 232 -1.88 -4.20 -12.75
CA TYR A 232 -2.16 -3.48 -14.00
C TYR A 232 -0.88 -2.99 -14.67
N LEU A 233 -0.03 -2.24 -13.96
CA LEU A 233 1.22 -1.70 -14.50
C LEU A 233 2.19 -2.82 -14.89
N LYS A 234 2.28 -3.89 -14.08
CA LYS A 234 3.09 -5.07 -14.37
C LYS A 234 2.73 -5.69 -15.73
N ILE A 235 1.44 -5.89 -16.02
CA ILE A 235 1.01 -6.46 -17.32
C ILE A 235 1.45 -5.59 -18.49
N HIS A 236 1.31 -4.26 -18.38
CA HIS A 236 1.75 -3.33 -19.44
C HIS A 236 3.24 -3.44 -19.76
N ILE A 237 4.07 -3.59 -18.74
CA ILE A 237 5.53 -3.66 -18.89
C ILE A 237 5.94 -5.04 -19.41
N GLN A 238 5.39 -6.11 -18.83
CA GLN A 238 5.61 -7.47 -19.31
C GLN A 238 5.27 -7.59 -20.79
N ARG A 239 4.17 -6.97 -21.23
CA ARG A 239 3.78 -6.95 -22.64
C ARG A 239 4.81 -6.23 -23.50
N THR A 240 5.27 -5.06 -23.07
CA THR A 240 6.31 -4.31 -23.78
C THR A 240 7.57 -5.14 -23.95
N ILE A 241 7.99 -5.84 -22.90
CA ILE A 241 9.16 -6.74 -22.91
C ILE A 241 8.94 -7.95 -23.82
N LYS A 242 7.79 -8.64 -23.73
CA LYS A 242 7.46 -9.80 -24.57
C LYS A 242 7.40 -9.44 -26.06
N LEU A 243 6.80 -8.29 -26.39
CA LEU A 243 6.74 -7.85 -27.78
C LEU A 243 8.13 -7.47 -28.30
N LEU A 244 8.96 -6.82 -27.46
CA LEU A 244 10.35 -6.55 -27.80
C LEU A 244 11.13 -7.85 -28.01
N SER A 245 11.00 -8.84 -27.12
CA SER A 245 11.71 -10.12 -27.25
C SER A 245 11.30 -10.91 -28.50
N LEU A 246 10.00 -10.97 -28.81
CA LEU A 246 9.50 -11.59 -30.05
C LEU A 246 10.03 -10.84 -31.27
N TRP A 247 9.99 -9.50 -31.24
CA TRP A 247 10.55 -8.70 -32.33
C TRP A 247 12.04 -8.95 -32.53
N ILE A 248 12.84 -9.09 -31.46
CA ILE A 248 14.27 -9.42 -31.55
C ILE A 248 14.51 -10.72 -32.32
N ILE A 249 13.64 -11.71 -32.14
CA ILE A 249 13.72 -13.02 -32.81
C ILE A 249 13.35 -12.88 -34.30
N PHE A 250 12.19 -12.27 -34.59
CA PHE A 250 11.66 -12.19 -35.97
C PHE A 250 12.31 -11.10 -36.83
N ALA A 251 12.67 -9.96 -36.25
CA ALA A 251 13.15 -8.78 -36.96
C ALA A 251 14.66 -8.78 -37.19
N SER A 252 15.34 -9.92 -37.02
CA SER A 252 16.71 -10.10 -37.51
C SER A 252 16.88 -9.72 -39.00
N ARG A 253 15.76 -9.65 -39.76
CA ARG A 253 15.66 -9.21 -41.16
C ARG A 253 15.21 -7.74 -41.40
N TYR A 254 14.64 -7.00 -40.43
CA TYR A 254 14.08 -5.65 -40.67
C TYR A 254 14.66 -4.56 -39.76
N ARG A 255 15.02 -3.39 -40.32
CA ARG A 255 15.89 -2.37 -39.68
C ARG A 255 15.23 -1.46 -38.64
N MET A 256 13.90 -1.24 -38.65
CA MET A 256 13.32 0.01 -38.09
C MET A 256 12.16 -0.17 -37.09
N LEU A 257 12.41 -0.62 -35.86
CA LEU A 257 11.38 -0.63 -34.78
C LEU A 257 11.83 -0.42 -33.30
N PRO A 258 13.11 -0.23 -32.90
CA PRO A 258 13.46 0.00 -31.50
C PRO A 258 12.81 1.24 -30.86
N GLN A 259 12.56 2.28 -31.65
CA GLN A 259 12.03 3.56 -31.16
C GLN A 259 10.61 3.45 -30.62
N TYR A 260 9.78 2.59 -31.21
CA TYR A 260 8.42 2.35 -30.75
C TYR A 260 8.41 1.72 -29.36
N TYR A 261 9.21 0.66 -29.15
CA TYR A 261 9.31 -0.02 -27.86
C TYR A 261 9.94 0.87 -26.78
N TRP A 262 10.93 1.68 -27.15
CA TRP A 262 11.46 2.71 -26.26
C TRP A 262 10.38 3.69 -25.81
N ARG A 263 9.56 4.20 -26.73
CA ARG A 263 8.44 5.11 -26.38
C ARG A 263 7.44 4.44 -25.43
N GLN A 264 7.12 3.17 -25.65
CA GLN A 264 6.23 2.41 -24.74
C GLN A 264 6.85 2.23 -23.34
N TYR A 265 8.15 1.95 -23.27
CA TYR A 265 8.89 1.88 -22.02
C TYR A 265 8.88 3.22 -21.27
N VAL A 266 9.14 4.35 -21.95
CA VAL A 266 9.11 5.70 -21.33
C VAL A 266 7.70 6.02 -20.82
N ILE A 267 6.66 5.66 -21.57
CA ILE A 267 5.26 5.82 -21.11
C ILE A 267 5.02 4.98 -19.85
N ALA A 268 5.45 3.73 -19.83
CA ALA A 268 5.32 2.87 -18.65
C ALA A 268 6.09 3.44 -17.44
N PHE A 269 7.33 3.90 -17.64
CA PHE A 269 8.14 4.53 -16.61
C PHE A 269 7.46 5.79 -16.04
N SER A 270 6.91 6.66 -16.89
CA SER A 270 6.19 7.85 -16.43
C SER A 270 4.93 7.52 -15.61
N ARG A 271 4.23 6.43 -15.94
CA ARG A 271 3.04 5.96 -15.21
C ARG A 271 3.43 5.38 -13.85
N ILE A 272 4.48 4.56 -13.81
CA ILE A 272 5.05 4.06 -12.56
C ILE A 272 5.56 5.22 -11.71
N GLY A 273 6.23 6.21 -12.29
CA GLY A 273 6.71 7.39 -11.57
C GLY A 273 5.58 8.13 -10.87
N ARG A 274 4.44 8.35 -11.55
CA ARG A 274 3.24 8.94 -10.93
C ARG A 274 2.65 8.06 -9.84
N PHE A 275 2.52 6.75 -10.11
CA PHE A 275 2.02 5.80 -9.10
C PHE A 275 2.93 5.68 -7.89
N ARG A 276 4.25 5.74 -8.08
CA ARG A 276 5.26 5.77 -7.03
C ARG A 276 5.12 7.00 -6.14
N VAL A 277 4.91 8.18 -6.71
CA VAL A 277 4.65 9.40 -5.93
C VAL A 277 3.37 9.25 -5.10
N ALA A 278 2.33 8.64 -5.67
CA ALA A 278 1.08 8.38 -4.95
C ALA A 278 1.24 7.33 -3.85
N SER A 279 1.93 6.22 -4.11
CA SER A 279 2.03 5.09 -3.19
C SER A 279 3.03 5.30 -2.06
N LYS A 280 4.05 6.16 -2.26
CA LYS A 280 5.12 6.43 -1.28
C LYS A 280 4.64 6.69 0.15
N PRO A 281 3.71 7.64 0.44
CA PRO A 281 3.24 7.87 1.80
C PRO A 281 2.48 6.68 2.38
N PHE A 282 1.68 5.99 1.58
CA PHE A 282 0.92 4.80 2.02
C PHE A 282 1.85 3.65 2.40
N LEU A 283 2.86 3.36 1.56
CA LEU A 283 3.85 2.30 1.84
C LEU A 283 4.63 2.61 3.13
N MET A 284 5.01 3.86 3.36
CA MET A 284 5.68 4.28 4.59
C MET A 284 4.81 4.08 5.82
N GLN A 285 3.54 4.46 5.74
CA GLN A 285 2.61 4.27 6.86
C GLN A 285 2.41 2.79 7.15
N ILE A 286 2.13 1.99 6.12
CA ILE A 286 1.94 0.55 6.26
C ILE A 286 3.18 -0.08 6.90
N GLU A 287 4.38 0.30 6.49
CA GLU A 287 5.63 -0.17 7.10
C GLU A 287 5.68 0.15 8.59
N MET A 288 5.46 1.41 8.99
CA MET A 288 5.48 1.82 10.40
C MET A 288 4.49 1.00 11.23
N VAL A 289 3.27 0.82 10.71
CA VAL A 289 2.23 0.04 11.36
C VAL A 289 2.66 -1.41 11.51
N THR A 290 3.22 -2.04 10.47
CA THR A 290 3.66 -3.43 10.58
C THR A 290 4.75 -3.62 11.63
N LYS A 291 5.68 -2.66 11.77
CA LYS A 291 6.71 -2.73 12.81
C LYS A 291 6.12 -2.60 14.20
N ILE A 292 5.21 -1.65 14.37
CA ILE A 292 4.50 -1.44 15.63
C ILE A 292 3.69 -2.70 15.98
N SER A 293 2.84 -3.20 15.06
CA SER A 293 2.05 -4.41 15.26
C SER A 293 2.92 -5.63 15.59
N PHE A 294 4.03 -5.83 14.89
CA PHE A 294 4.94 -6.95 15.14
C PHE A 294 5.63 -6.85 16.51
N THR A 295 6.13 -5.67 16.88
CA THR A 295 6.73 -5.44 18.20
C THR A 295 5.71 -5.68 19.31
N MET A 296 4.50 -5.15 19.12
CA MET A 296 3.41 -5.30 20.09
C MET A 296 2.92 -6.75 20.16
N ALA A 297 2.95 -7.52 19.07
CA ALA A 297 2.63 -8.95 19.11
C ALA A 297 3.57 -9.71 20.04
N ILE A 298 4.88 -9.48 19.92
CA ILE A 298 5.89 -10.14 20.73
C ILE A 298 5.74 -9.75 22.21
N LEU A 299 5.62 -8.44 22.48
CA LEU A 299 5.46 -7.93 23.85
C LEU A 299 4.15 -8.41 24.49
N PHE A 300 3.05 -8.35 23.74
CA PHE A 300 1.73 -8.79 24.21
C PHE A 300 1.73 -10.28 24.51
N TYR A 301 2.26 -11.11 23.61
CA TYR A 301 2.35 -12.55 23.79
C TYR A 301 3.21 -12.91 25.00
N TRP A 302 4.36 -12.25 25.17
CA TRP A 302 5.26 -12.51 26.30
C TRP A 302 4.63 -12.22 27.66
N GLN A 303 3.82 -11.16 27.77
CA GLN A 303 3.21 -10.79 29.05
C GLN A 303 2.04 -11.68 29.47
N GLN A 304 1.53 -12.54 28.58
CA GLN A 304 0.41 -13.43 28.94
C GLN A 304 0.91 -14.66 29.69
N SER A 305 0.30 -14.92 30.85
CA SER A 305 0.52 -16.15 31.63
C SER A 305 -0.27 -17.33 31.06
N GLN A 306 -1.42 -17.06 30.44
CA GLN A 306 -2.26 -18.06 29.79
C GLN A 306 -2.72 -17.56 28.41
N ILE A 307 -2.66 -18.44 27.41
CA ILE A 307 -3.17 -18.15 26.07
C ILE A 307 -4.64 -18.54 26.03
N ASN A 308 -5.52 -17.55 26.18
CA ASN A 308 -6.94 -17.73 25.93
C ASN A 308 -7.27 -17.45 24.45
N ILE A 309 -8.51 -17.75 24.04
CA ILE A 309 -8.98 -17.57 22.66
C ILE A 309 -8.86 -16.10 22.20
N PHE A 310 -9.10 -15.12 23.09
CA PHE A 310 -8.98 -13.70 22.77
C PHE A 310 -7.54 -13.27 22.55
N ASN A 311 -6.62 -13.73 23.40
CA ASN A 311 -5.19 -13.48 23.29
C ASN A 311 -4.64 -14.08 21.99
N GLY A 312 -5.07 -15.30 21.66
CA GLY A 312 -4.79 -15.95 20.38
C GLY A 312 -5.31 -15.14 19.19
N PHE A 313 -6.55 -14.64 19.26
CA PHE A 313 -7.13 -13.79 18.22
C PHE A 313 -6.39 -12.47 18.02
N ILE A 314 -6.09 -11.74 19.11
CA ILE A 314 -5.32 -10.48 19.05
C ILE A 314 -3.94 -10.71 18.45
N THR A 315 -3.26 -11.78 18.86
CA THR A 315 -1.94 -12.15 18.31
C THR A 315 -2.04 -12.47 16.82
N LEU A 316 -3.07 -13.23 16.41
CA LEU A 316 -3.34 -13.52 15.00
C LEU A 316 -3.58 -12.25 14.19
N VAL A 317 -4.33 -11.29 14.74
CA VAL A 317 -4.55 -9.98 14.10
C VAL A 317 -3.22 -9.26 13.89
N PHE A 318 -2.35 -9.17 14.89
CA PHE A 318 -1.05 -8.52 14.75
C PHE A 318 -0.14 -9.23 13.73
N VAL A 319 -0.09 -10.56 13.75
CA VAL A 319 0.68 -11.34 12.76
C VAL A 319 0.13 -11.13 11.35
N SER A 320 -1.20 -11.09 11.19
CA SER A 320 -1.82 -10.85 9.88
C SER A 320 -1.51 -9.45 9.34
N MET A 321 -1.52 -8.43 10.20
CA MET A 321 -1.13 -7.06 9.88
C MET A 321 0.34 -6.98 9.44
N PHE A 322 1.22 -7.82 10.01
CA PHE A 322 2.61 -7.92 9.57
C PHE A 322 2.74 -8.63 8.21
N CYS A 323 2.09 -9.77 8.02
CA CYS A 323 2.23 -10.59 6.81
C CYS A 323 1.67 -9.92 5.56
N PHE A 324 0.56 -9.18 5.68
CA PHE A 324 -0.18 -8.68 4.52
C PHE A 324 0.63 -7.67 3.67
N PRO A 325 1.35 -6.70 4.25
CA PRO A 325 2.23 -5.80 3.49
C PRO A 325 3.44 -6.49 2.87
N GLN A 326 3.95 -7.57 3.47
CA GLN A 326 5.05 -8.34 2.87
C GLN A 326 4.64 -8.94 1.52
N PHE A 327 3.39 -9.38 1.39
CA PHE A 327 2.85 -9.85 0.11
C PHE A 327 2.80 -8.73 -0.94
N LEU A 328 2.41 -7.51 -0.55
CA LEU A 328 2.45 -6.35 -1.44
C LEU A 328 3.88 -6.03 -1.87
N TYR A 329 4.84 -6.00 -0.94
CA TYR A 329 6.24 -5.75 -1.27
C TYR A 329 6.80 -6.78 -2.23
N LEU A 330 6.54 -8.07 -2.00
CA LEU A 330 6.93 -9.13 -2.91
C LEU A 330 6.47 -8.83 -4.35
N ARG A 331 5.25 -8.33 -4.54
CA ARG A 331 4.72 -7.92 -5.85
C ARG A 331 5.45 -6.71 -6.42
N LEU A 332 5.72 -5.70 -5.59
CA LEU A 332 6.42 -4.47 -6.00
C LEU A 332 7.89 -4.72 -6.39
N THR A 333 8.56 -5.74 -5.84
CA THR A 333 9.94 -6.09 -6.23
C THR A 333 10.09 -6.55 -7.69
N MET A 334 9.00 -6.88 -8.37
CA MET A 334 9.04 -7.35 -9.75
C MET A 334 9.35 -6.23 -10.77
N PHE A 335 9.12 -4.97 -10.40
CA PHE A 335 9.31 -3.84 -11.31
C PHE A 335 10.79 -3.59 -11.67
N PRO A 336 11.73 -3.54 -10.71
CA PRO A 336 13.15 -3.47 -11.02
C PRO A 336 13.62 -4.61 -11.92
N TYR A 337 13.12 -5.83 -11.67
CA TYR A 337 13.43 -7.00 -12.51
C TYR A 337 12.98 -6.83 -13.97
N TYR A 338 11.77 -6.31 -14.19
CA TYR A 338 11.31 -6.03 -15.56
C TYR A 338 12.16 -4.96 -16.27
N ASN A 339 12.60 -3.94 -15.54
CA ASN A 339 13.51 -2.95 -16.09
C ASN A 339 14.84 -3.58 -16.52
N GLU A 340 15.40 -4.44 -15.69
CA GLU A 340 16.63 -5.17 -15.99
C GLU A 340 16.45 -6.07 -17.24
N CYS A 341 15.33 -6.78 -17.35
CA CYS A 341 15.02 -7.56 -18.56
C CYS A 341 14.94 -6.67 -19.81
N PHE A 342 14.25 -5.53 -19.73
CA PHE A 342 14.16 -4.59 -20.84
C PHE A 342 15.53 -4.05 -21.25
N TYR A 343 16.34 -3.66 -20.27
CA TYR A 343 17.72 -3.22 -20.47
C TYR A 343 18.57 -4.30 -21.16
N LYS A 344 18.57 -5.54 -20.67
CA LYS A 344 19.33 -6.66 -21.26
C LYS A 344 18.91 -6.92 -22.72
N LEU A 345 17.62 -6.84 -23.02
CA LEU A 345 17.12 -7.00 -24.39
C LEU A 345 17.59 -5.86 -25.30
N MET A 346 17.51 -4.61 -24.84
CA MET A 346 17.99 -3.45 -25.60
C MET A 346 19.52 -3.47 -25.78
N PHE A 347 20.27 -3.87 -24.75
CA PHE A 347 21.72 -3.98 -24.79
C PHE A 347 22.17 -5.09 -25.77
N SER A 348 21.57 -6.28 -25.68
CA SER A 348 21.88 -7.39 -26.61
C SER A 348 21.55 -7.04 -28.06
N LEU A 349 20.49 -6.27 -28.30
CA LEU A 349 20.18 -5.71 -29.61
C LEU A 349 21.26 -4.77 -30.12
N ASN A 350 21.73 -3.85 -29.27
CA ASN A 350 22.76 -2.90 -29.64
C ASN A 350 24.08 -3.62 -29.97
N ALA A 351 24.48 -4.59 -29.14
CA ALA A 351 25.67 -5.40 -29.37
C ALA A 351 25.61 -6.17 -30.70
N ARG A 352 24.48 -6.82 -31.01
CA ARG A 352 24.29 -7.52 -32.31
C ARG A 352 24.38 -6.58 -33.50
N LYS A 353 23.85 -5.37 -33.40
CA LYS A 353 23.94 -4.37 -34.47
C LYS A 353 25.37 -3.85 -34.66
N GLN A 354 26.09 -3.62 -33.56
CA GLN A 354 27.49 -3.20 -33.60
C GLN A 354 28.38 -4.24 -34.28
N LEU A 355 28.21 -5.52 -33.94
CA LEU A 355 28.92 -6.64 -34.59
C LEU A 355 28.65 -6.70 -36.10
N ARG A 356 27.38 -6.59 -36.52
CA ARG A 356 27.02 -6.56 -37.96
C ARG A 356 27.64 -5.36 -38.69
N MET A 357 27.70 -4.20 -38.05
CA MET A 357 28.33 -3.02 -38.65
C MET A 357 29.84 -3.22 -38.82
N GLN A 358 30.53 -3.80 -37.83
CA GLN A 358 31.96 -4.13 -37.93
C GLN A 358 32.22 -5.12 -39.06
N GLN A 359 31.42 -6.18 -39.21
CA GLN A 359 31.55 -7.16 -40.30
C GLN A 359 31.36 -6.54 -41.69
N LEU A 360 30.44 -5.58 -41.84
CA LEU A 360 30.26 -4.83 -43.09
C LEU A 360 31.42 -3.87 -43.39
N GLN A 361 32.20 -3.48 -42.38
CA GLN A 361 33.37 -2.63 -42.55
C GLN A 361 34.63 -3.43 -42.92
N THR A 362 34.76 -4.70 -42.50
CA THR A 362 35.88 -5.57 -42.85
C THR A 362 35.80 -6.18 -44.25
N ASN A 363 34.60 -6.45 -44.79
CA ASN A 363 34.40 -7.05 -46.13
C ASN A 363 34.51 -6.07 -47.32
N ARG A 364 35.37 -5.04 -47.26
CA ARG A 364 35.32 -3.92 -48.21
C ARG A 364 36.17 -4.09 -49.47
N ASN A 365 35.52 -4.47 -50.57
CA ASN A 365 35.86 -4.07 -51.95
C ASN A 365 34.75 -3.17 -52.49
N ILE A 366 34.84 -1.84 -52.28
CA ILE A 366 33.74 -0.91 -52.59
C ILE A 366 34.21 0.20 -53.54
N SER A 367 33.48 0.39 -54.64
CA SER A 367 33.76 1.37 -55.72
C SER A 367 33.67 2.84 -55.26
N LYS A 368 34.37 3.76 -55.95
CA LYS A 368 34.45 5.19 -55.59
C LYS A 368 33.08 5.92 -55.54
N ARG A 369 32.09 5.50 -56.34
CA ARG A 369 30.74 6.12 -56.38
C ARG A 369 29.87 5.74 -55.17
N SER A 370 30.10 4.56 -54.59
CA SER A 370 29.39 4.10 -53.39
C SER A 370 29.98 4.69 -52.09
N GLN A 371 31.17 5.30 -52.12
CA GLN A 371 31.80 5.94 -50.95
C GLN A 371 31.05 7.19 -50.42
N ARG A 372 30.44 8.01 -51.29
CA ARG A 372 29.70 9.21 -50.84
C ARG A 372 28.38 8.85 -50.15
N VAL A 373 27.61 7.94 -50.76
CA VAL A 373 26.38 7.40 -50.16
C VAL A 373 26.71 6.66 -48.85
N TYR A 374 27.83 5.94 -48.82
CA TYR A 374 28.32 5.27 -47.62
C TYR A 374 28.63 6.25 -46.49
N LYS A 375 29.33 7.37 -46.75
CA LYS A 375 29.62 8.39 -45.72
C LYS A 375 28.33 8.97 -45.10
N ILE A 376 27.28 9.19 -45.89
CA ILE A 376 25.99 9.67 -45.39
C ILE A 376 25.31 8.58 -44.54
N MET A 377 25.30 7.34 -45.04
CA MET A 377 24.75 6.19 -44.32
C MET A 377 25.47 5.96 -42.98
N ASP A 378 26.78 6.12 -42.95
CA ASP A 378 27.63 5.95 -41.77
C ASP A 378 27.33 7.01 -40.71
N ARG A 379 27.13 8.28 -41.12
CA ARG A 379 26.68 9.35 -40.20
C ARG A 379 25.30 9.08 -39.61
N LEU A 380 24.35 8.60 -40.41
CA LEU A 380 23.01 8.23 -39.93
C LEU A 380 23.08 7.04 -38.95
N ASN A 381 23.89 6.03 -39.26
CA ASN A 381 24.11 4.88 -38.38
C ASN A 381 24.79 5.28 -37.07
N LEU A 382 25.76 6.19 -37.11
CA LEU A 382 26.43 6.74 -35.92
C LEU A 382 25.43 7.46 -35.01
N ARG A 383 24.57 8.33 -35.58
CA ARG A 383 23.52 9.02 -34.84
C ARG A 383 22.55 8.02 -34.17
N GLU A 384 22.10 7.01 -34.90
CA GLU A 384 21.25 5.96 -34.33
C GLU A 384 21.96 5.17 -33.22
N MET A 385 23.25 4.88 -33.39
CA MET A 385 24.04 4.16 -32.39
C MET A 385 24.18 4.99 -31.12
N ILE A 386 24.53 6.27 -31.22
CA ILE A 386 24.61 7.19 -30.07
C ILE A 386 23.26 7.24 -29.35
N MET A 387 22.17 7.41 -30.10
CA MET A 387 20.83 7.47 -29.52
C MET A 387 20.46 6.18 -28.78
N ARG A 388 20.72 5.01 -29.37
CA ARG A 388 20.43 3.72 -28.73
C ARG A 388 21.31 3.45 -27.51
N ASN A 389 22.58 3.85 -27.55
CA ASN A 389 23.48 3.74 -26.41
C ASN A 389 22.99 4.62 -25.24
N LEU A 390 22.57 5.85 -25.54
CA LEU A 390 21.96 6.74 -24.56
C LEU A 390 20.68 6.12 -23.97
N GLN A 391 19.81 5.54 -24.80
CA GLN A 391 18.61 4.84 -24.34
C GLN A 391 18.95 3.67 -23.40
N THR A 392 19.94 2.84 -23.72
CA THR A 392 20.37 1.75 -22.83
C THR A 392 20.97 2.26 -21.53
N GLN A 393 21.77 3.33 -21.57
CA GLN A 393 22.32 3.96 -20.36
C GLN A 393 21.21 4.52 -19.47
N ILE A 394 20.21 5.17 -20.06
CA ILE A 394 19.04 5.67 -19.34
C ILE A 394 18.26 4.49 -18.70
N ALA A 395 17.96 3.43 -19.46
CA ALA A 395 17.26 2.26 -18.92
C ALA A 395 18.03 1.59 -17.77
N CYS A 396 19.35 1.53 -17.87
CA CYS A 396 20.23 0.98 -16.82
C CYS A 396 20.19 1.83 -15.54
N LYS A 397 20.21 3.17 -15.67
CA LYS A 397 20.21 4.10 -14.53
C LYS A 397 18.83 4.40 -13.96
N ASN A 398 17.75 4.10 -14.68
CA ASN A 398 16.40 4.42 -14.25
C ASN A 398 15.96 3.58 -13.04
N GLU A 399 15.55 4.26 -11.98
CA GLU A 399 14.97 3.65 -10.78
C GLU A 399 13.52 3.23 -11.03
N PHE A 400 13.37 2.13 -11.73
CA PHE A 400 12.11 1.59 -12.19
C PHE A 400 11.47 0.71 -11.10
N GLY A 401 10.77 1.34 -10.16
CA GLY A 401 10.20 0.65 -9.02
C GLY A 401 9.57 1.61 -8.02
N PHE A 402 9.56 1.23 -6.75
CA PHE A 402 8.85 1.95 -5.68
C PHE A 402 9.77 2.25 -4.51
N TYR A 403 9.46 3.32 -3.78
CA TYR A 403 10.12 3.65 -2.52
C TYR A 403 9.14 3.45 -1.37
N CYS A 404 9.65 2.91 -0.26
CA CYS A 404 8.96 2.96 1.01
C CYS A 404 9.38 4.26 1.73
N GLY A 405 8.58 5.32 1.59
CA GLY A 405 8.94 6.63 2.14
C GLY A 405 10.30 7.14 1.62
N PRO A 406 11.02 7.95 2.40
CA PRO A 406 12.38 8.37 2.06
C PRO A 406 13.45 7.29 2.33
N PHE A 407 13.08 6.13 2.88
CA PHE A 407 14.04 5.21 3.48
C PHE A 407 14.79 4.35 2.46
N PHE A 408 14.08 3.65 1.57
CA PHE A 408 14.74 2.73 0.63
C PHE A 408 13.90 2.45 -0.63
N PHE A 409 14.61 2.04 -1.68
CA PHE A 409 14.05 1.54 -2.93
C PHE A 409 13.74 0.05 -2.82
N ILE A 410 12.53 -0.35 -3.20
CA ILE A 410 12.02 -1.72 -3.04
C ILE A 410 12.60 -2.61 -4.16
N THR A 411 13.65 -3.35 -3.83
CA THR A 411 14.27 -4.39 -4.66
C THR A 411 14.11 -5.76 -4.01
N ARG A 412 14.36 -6.84 -4.76
CA ARG A 412 14.35 -8.21 -4.19
C ARG A 412 15.37 -8.36 -3.06
N ALA A 413 16.57 -7.82 -3.24
CA ALA A 413 17.61 -7.84 -2.20
C ALA A 413 17.18 -7.05 -0.97
N LYS A 414 16.65 -5.82 -1.13
CA LYS A 414 16.15 -5.03 -0.01
C LYS A 414 14.94 -5.65 0.68
N PHE A 415 14.07 -6.33 -0.06
CA PHE A 415 12.98 -7.10 0.53
C PHE A 415 13.48 -8.26 1.41
N ALA A 416 14.45 -9.04 0.93
CA ALA A 416 15.07 -10.09 1.73
C ALA A 416 15.80 -9.52 2.95
N GLU A 417 16.55 -8.43 2.79
CA GLU A 417 17.23 -7.72 3.87
C GLU A 417 16.24 -7.24 4.94
N MET A 418 15.12 -6.62 4.54
CA MET A 418 14.06 -6.21 5.47
C MET A 418 13.42 -7.39 6.20
N PHE A 419 13.16 -8.48 5.49
CA PHE A 419 12.56 -9.67 6.08
C PHE A 419 13.49 -10.27 7.15
N ILE A 420 14.78 -10.39 6.84
CA ILE A 420 15.81 -10.84 7.78
C ILE A 420 15.95 -9.85 8.93
N ALA A 421 15.98 -8.54 8.66
CA ALA A 421 16.07 -7.50 9.69
C ALA A 421 14.88 -7.56 10.67
N ASN A 422 13.67 -7.87 10.20
CA ASN A 422 12.51 -8.08 11.07
C ASN A 422 12.70 -9.29 11.98
N PHE A 423 13.25 -10.37 11.46
CA PHE A 423 13.55 -11.58 12.24
C PHE A 423 14.64 -11.32 13.28
N VAL A 424 15.73 -10.63 12.90
CA VAL A 424 16.79 -10.22 13.82
C VAL A 424 16.24 -9.28 14.90
N PHE A 425 15.41 -8.31 14.52
CA PHE A 425 14.75 -7.42 15.47
C PHE A 425 13.86 -8.20 16.44
N ALA A 426 13.12 -9.21 15.97
CA ALA A 426 12.33 -10.10 16.82
C ALA A 426 13.20 -10.79 17.87
N ILE A 427 14.34 -11.34 17.45
CA ILE A 427 15.31 -12.00 18.33
C ILE A 427 15.89 -10.99 19.34
N MET A 428 16.21 -9.76 18.92
CA MET A 428 16.73 -8.73 19.82
C MET A 428 15.71 -8.33 20.89
N VAL A 429 14.45 -8.15 20.50
CA VAL A 429 13.35 -7.87 21.44
C VAL A 429 13.19 -9.03 22.41
N TYR A 430 13.15 -10.27 21.90
CA TYR A 430 13.06 -11.48 22.71
C TYR A 430 14.24 -11.63 23.68
N LYS A 431 15.48 -11.41 23.23
CA LYS A 431 16.67 -11.45 24.09
C LYS A 431 16.60 -10.43 25.21
N LYS A 432 16.17 -9.19 24.91
CA LYS A 432 16.04 -8.13 25.91
C LYS A 432 15.00 -8.49 26.96
N ILE A 433 13.91 -9.13 26.53
CA ILE A 433 12.88 -9.67 27.41
C ILE A 433 13.44 -10.75 28.33
N CYS A 434 14.20 -11.73 27.80
CA CYS A 434 14.80 -12.78 28.63
C CYS A 434 15.78 -12.24 29.67
N LEU A 435 16.63 -11.28 29.28
CA LEU A 435 17.58 -10.64 30.20
C LEU A 435 16.88 -9.86 31.32
N TYR A 436 15.74 -9.21 31.00
CA TYR A 436 14.94 -8.52 32.00
C TYR A 436 14.38 -9.49 33.06
N ASN A 437 13.93 -10.68 32.65
CA ASN A 437 13.45 -11.71 33.58
C ASN A 437 14.57 -12.22 34.50
N VAL A 438 15.74 -12.55 33.96
CA VAL A 438 16.88 -13.02 34.76
C VAL A 438 17.27 -11.98 35.81
N ASN A 439 17.30 -10.69 35.46
CA ASN A 439 17.62 -9.64 36.40
C ASN A 439 16.55 -9.46 37.49
N LEU A 440 15.27 -9.66 37.17
CA LEU A 440 14.18 -9.67 38.16
C LEU A 440 14.31 -10.84 39.13
N ASP A 441 14.66 -12.03 38.63
CA ASP A 441 14.84 -13.22 39.47
C ASP A 441 16.06 -13.08 40.40
N ILE A 442 17.11 -12.37 39.97
CA ILE A 442 18.28 -12.03 40.81
C ILE A 442 17.94 -10.98 41.87
N LEU A 443 17.04 -10.03 41.58
CA LEU A 443 16.62 -8.99 42.54
C LEU A 443 15.63 -9.51 43.60
N ASN A 444 14.90 -10.58 43.29
CA ASN A 444 13.88 -11.15 44.18
C ASN A 444 14.40 -12.31 45.07
N ASN A 445 15.62 -12.80 44.81
CA ASN A 445 16.35 -13.77 45.64
C ASN A 445 17.43 -13.06 46.44
#